data_AF-A0A1F3B8J7-F1
#
_entry.id   AF-A0A1F3B8J7-F1
#
_cell.length_a   1.000
_cell.length_b   1.000
_cell.length_c   1.000
_cell.angle_alpha   90.00
_cell.angle_beta   90.00
_cell.angle_gamma   90.00
#
_symmetry.space_group_name_H-M   'P 1'
#
loop_
_entity.id
_entity.type
_entity.pdbx_description
1 polymer ?
#
loop_
_entity_poly.entity_id
_entity_poly.type
_entity_poly.pdbx_seq_one_letter_code
_entity_poly.pdbx_strand_id
1 'polypeptide(L)'
;MSGLDELTREELQALVVKLYETVRLQQAEIAKLKATVESQADRIRELEEEVARLRGGWSSAQLCVRPSVPKKEKAPRKKRKHCFARTTLPATQVVLRAVDQRPDCGRNLVGGHEKWRHQVIELPQIRVKVTDHVFVERRCGVCRKKFTPDPSVVLGKEFDGALVADFYGAYNFYEGIKQRFWVHLARDLRALVEKNPDLPKLAQ
;
A
#
# COMPACT_ATOMS: atom_id res chain seq x y z
N MET A 1 36.62 -50.30 -7.70
CA MET A 1 37.83 -50.53 -8.52
C MET A 1 38.11 -49.24 -9.23
N SER A 2 39.12 -48.53 -8.74
CA SER A 2 39.47 -47.22 -9.25
C SER A 2 39.90 -47.39 -10.71
N GLY A 3 39.29 -46.65 -11.64
CA GLY A 3 39.76 -46.54 -13.04
C GLY A 3 41.17 -45.92 -13.18
N LEU A 4 41.97 -46.01 -12.11
CA LEU A 4 43.40 -45.70 -11.98
C LEU A 4 44.27 -46.87 -12.43
N ASP A 5 43.75 -48.10 -12.48
CA ASP A 5 44.50 -49.30 -12.86
C ASP A 5 44.67 -49.46 -14.39
N GLU A 6 43.85 -48.76 -15.19
CA GLU A 6 43.88 -48.78 -16.66
C GLU A 6 44.72 -47.64 -17.27
N LEU A 7 45.20 -46.71 -16.44
CA LEU A 7 45.97 -45.55 -16.88
C LEU A 7 47.43 -45.91 -17.10
N THR A 8 47.99 -45.38 -18.18
CA THR A 8 49.43 -45.49 -18.44
C THR A 8 50.22 -44.72 -17.38
N ARG A 9 51.50 -45.07 -17.22
CA ARG A 9 52.38 -44.45 -16.24
C ARG A 9 52.46 -42.94 -16.43
N GLU A 10 52.46 -42.49 -17.68
CA GLU A 10 52.50 -41.08 -18.06
C GLU A 10 51.21 -40.35 -17.66
N GLU A 11 50.05 -40.96 -17.85
CA GLU A 11 48.76 -40.38 -17.45
C GLU A 11 48.60 -40.30 -15.93
N LEU A 12 49.09 -41.32 -15.20
CA LEU A 12 49.16 -41.29 -13.74
C LEU A 12 50.11 -40.18 -13.24
N GLN A 13 51.26 -39.99 -13.89
CA GLN A 13 52.18 -38.89 -13.57
C GLN A 13 51.52 -37.52 -13.80
N ALA A 14 50.83 -37.33 -14.93
CA ALA A 14 50.11 -36.10 -15.23
C ALA A 14 48.98 -35.82 -14.20
N LEU A 15 48.26 -36.86 -13.78
CA LEU A 15 47.23 -36.74 -12.75
C LEU A 15 47.79 -36.35 -11.39
N VAL A 16 48.91 -36.96 -10.97
CA VAL A 16 49.57 -36.61 -9.69
C VAL A 16 50.05 -35.16 -9.70
N VAL A 17 50.63 -34.68 -10.80
CA VAL A 17 51.03 -33.26 -10.94
C VAL A 17 49.83 -32.33 -10.83
N LYS A 18 48.73 -32.63 -11.53
CA LYS A 18 47.50 -31.84 -11.48
C LYS A 18 46.88 -31.83 -10.08
N LEU A 19 46.87 -32.97 -9.38
CA LEU A 19 46.40 -33.07 -8.01
C LEU A 19 47.28 -32.26 -7.06
N TYR A 20 48.60 -32.32 -7.22
CA TYR A 20 49.53 -31.53 -6.42
C TYR A 20 49.32 -30.02 -6.62
N GLU A 21 49.15 -29.57 -7.86
CA GLU A 21 48.84 -28.17 -8.17
C GLU A 21 47.50 -27.74 -7.56
N THR A 22 46.48 -28.60 -7.65
CA THR A 22 45.15 -28.34 -7.07
C THR A 22 45.22 -28.23 -5.56
N VAL A 23 45.92 -29.15 -4.89
CA VAL A 23 46.12 -29.12 -3.43
C VAL A 23 46.89 -27.88 -3.03
N ARG A 24 47.93 -27.47 -3.77
CA ARG A 24 48.68 -26.23 -3.52
C ARG A 24 47.79 -25.00 -3.61
N LEU A 25 46.94 -24.91 -4.64
CA LEU A 25 46.00 -23.80 -4.81
C LEU A 25 44.96 -23.77 -3.70
N GLN A 26 44.42 -24.93 -3.33
CA GLN A 26 43.46 -25.06 -2.23
C GLN A 26 44.10 -24.66 -0.88
N GLN A 27 45.34 -25.06 -0.61
CA GLN A 27 46.07 -24.67 0.60
C GLN A 27 46.32 -23.16 0.64
N ALA A 28 46.67 -22.54 -0.49
CA ALA A 28 46.82 -21.09 -0.59
C ALA A 28 45.50 -20.35 -0.33
N GLU A 29 44.38 -20.87 -0.86
CA GLU A 29 43.07 -20.28 -0.63
C GLU A 29 42.59 -20.43 0.82
N ILE A 30 42.82 -21.59 1.42
CA ILE A 30 42.55 -21.82 2.85
C ILE A 30 43.36 -20.83 3.71
N ALA A 31 44.62 -20.57 3.37
CA ALA A 31 45.44 -19.60 4.10
C ALA A 31 44.86 -18.18 4.01
N LYS A 32 44.39 -17.75 2.83
CA LYS A 32 43.72 -16.45 2.65
C LYS A 32 42.41 -16.35 3.43
N LEU A 33 41.58 -17.38 3.37
CA LEU A 33 40.30 -17.41 4.08
C LEU A 33 40.53 -17.37 5.60
N LYS A 34 41.51 -18.11 6.12
CA LYS A 34 41.87 -18.07 7.54
C LYS A 34 42.34 -16.68 7.98
N ALA A 35 43.20 -16.02 7.21
CA ALA A 35 43.62 -14.65 7.50
C ALA A 35 42.42 -13.66 7.49
N THR A 36 41.47 -13.87 6.57
CA THR A 36 40.24 -13.07 6.53
C THR A 36 39.40 -13.29 7.79
N VAL A 37 39.22 -14.54 8.23
CA VAL A 37 38.48 -14.87 9.45
C VAL A 37 39.14 -14.27 10.69
N GLU A 38 40.48 -14.30 10.79
CA GLU A 38 41.22 -13.67 11.88
C GLU A 38 40.99 -12.16 11.91
N SER A 39 41.14 -11.47 10.77
CA SER A 39 40.87 -10.03 10.70
C SER A 39 39.41 -9.66 11.02
N GLN A 40 38.45 -10.50 10.62
CA GLN A 40 37.04 -10.33 10.95
C GLN A 40 36.78 -10.56 12.44
N ALA A 41 37.42 -11.54 13.06
CA ALA A 41 37.30 -11.82 14.48
C ALA A 41 37.86 -10.67 15.33
N ASP A 42 39.00 -10.09 14.92
CA ASP A 42 39.55 -8.89 15.55
C ASP A 42 38.59 -7.71 15.44
N ARG A 43 38.00 -7.50 14.26
CA ARG A 43 37.02 -6.42 14.06
C ARG A 43 35.75 -6.62 14.89
N ILE A 44 35.26 -7.86 15.00
CA ILE A 44 34.11 -8.18 15.84
C ILE A 44 34.45 -7.86 17.31
N ARG A 45 35.62 -8.26 17.79
CA ARG A 45 36.07 -7.96 19.16
C ARG A 45 36.11 -6.46 19.44
N GLU A 46 36.70 -5.66 18.55
CA GLU A 46 36.70 -4.19 18.68
C GLU A 46 35.28 -3.61 18.73
N LEU A 47 34.39 -4.07 17.84
CA LEU A 47 33.01 -3.61 17.79
C LEU A 47 32.23 -4.04 19.03
N GLU A 48 32.47 -5.24 19.55
CA GLU A 48 31.85 -5.73 20.78
C GLU A 48 32.33 -4.93 22.00
N GLU A 49 33.61 -4.56 22.07
CA GLU A 49 34.14 -3.67 23.11
C GLU A 49 33.53 -2.26 23.02
N GLU A 50 33.40 -1.71 21.81
CA GLU A 50 32.73 -0.42 21.58
C GLU A 50 31.25 -0.49 21.94
N VAL A 51 30.54 -1.56 21.54
CA VAL A 51 29.15 -1.80 21.92
C VAL A 51 29.04 -1.99 23.43
N ALA A 52 29.97 -2.67 24.09
CA ALA A 52 30.00 -2.80 25.54
C ALA A 52 30.27 -1.47 26.24
N ARG A 53 31.07 -0.57 25.66
CA ARG A 53 31.28 0.80 26.17
C ARG A 53 30.02 1.66 26.00
N LEU A 54 29.43 1.67 24.81
CA LEU A 54 28.23 2.45 24.47
C LEU A 54 26.97 1.92 25.18
N ARG A 55 26.82 0.60 25.27
CA ARG A 55 25.73 -0.09 25.99
C ARG A 55 26.06 -0.31 27.47
N GLY A 56 27.30 -0.08 27.91
CA GLY A 56 27.73 -0.14 29.32
C GLY A 56 27.08 0.92 30.20
N GLY A 57 26.39 1.89 29.61
CA GLY A 57 25.42 2.74 30.30
C GLY A 57 24.08 2.06 30.60
N TRP A 58 23.88 0.81 30.19
CA TRP A 58 22.60 0.11 30.27
C TRP A 58 22.76 -1.40 30.45
N SER A 59 23.36 -1.81 31.57
CA SER A 59 23.25 -3.19 32.05
C SER A 59 23.13 -3.24 33.57
N SER A 60 22.05 -3.86 34.03
CA SER A 60 21.73 -4.15 35.43
C SER A 60 21.67 -2.94 36.35
N ALA A 61 20.67 -2.08 36.14
CA ALA A 61 20.16 -1.31 37.26
C ALA A 61 19.86 -2.30 38.40
N GLN A 62 20.57 -2.13 39.53
CA GLN A 62 20.04 -2.44 40.87
C GLN A 62 18.53 -2.30 40.77
N LEU A 63 17.78 -3.38 41.06
CA LEU A 63 16.34 -3.45 40.87
C LEU A 63 15.79 -2.04 41.00
N CYS A 64 15.46 -1.41 39.87
CA CYS A 64 14.96 -0.06 39.87
C CYS A 64 13.50 -0.19 40.30
N VAL A 65 13.31 -0.67 41.53
CA VAL A 65 12.10 -0.61 42.29
C VAL A 65 11.93 0.88 42.44
N ARG A 66 11.22 1.46 41.48
CA ARG A 66 10.66 2.79 41.66
C ARG A 66 10.04 2.75 43.05
N PRO A 67 10.37 3.69 43.94
CA PRO A 67 9.63 3.87 45.17
C PRO A 67 8.15 3.76 44.84
N SER A 68 7.34 3.15 45.70
CA SER A 68 5.90 3.10 45.47
C SER A 68 5.35 4.52 45.46
N VAL A 69 5.42 5.18 44.30
CA VAL A 69 4.91 6.51 44.08
C VAL A 69 3.39 6.33 44.02
N PRO A 70 2.63 7.04 44.86
CA PRO A 70 1.18 6.98 44.80
C PRO A 70 0.76 7.24 43.35
N LYS A 71 -0.09 6.35 42.83
CA LYS A 71 -0.49 6.37 41.43
C LYS A 71 -1.12 7.73 41.14
N LYS A 72 -0.39 8.59 40.41
CA LYS A 72 -0.88 9.92 40.04
C LYS A 72 -2.25 9.76 39.40
N GLU A 73 -3.24 10.45 39.95
CA GLU A 73 -4.59 10.43 39.39
C GLU A 73 -4.49 10.82 37.92
N LYS A 74 -4.90 9.90 37.05
CA LYS A 74 -4.77 10.10 35.61
C LYS A 74 -5.78 11.19 35.23
N ALA A 75 -5.26 12.33 34.81
CA ALA A 75 -6.09 13.33 34.16
C ALA A 75 -6.86 12.67 33.00
N PRO A 76 -8.12 13.07 32.77
CA PRO A 76 -8.92 12.51 31.69
C PRO A 76 -8.17 12.69 30.37
N ARG A 77 -8.01 11.58 29.64
CA ARG A 77 -7.33 11.58 28.34
C ARG A 77 -7.99 12.60 27.43
N LYS A 78 -7.19 13.47 26.78
CA LYS A 78 -7.68 14.43 25.78
C LYS A 78 -8.52 13.69 24.74
N LYS A 79 -9.82 13.99 24.69
CA LYS A 79 -10.73 13.42 23.70
C LYS A 79 -10.35 13.98 22.33
N ARG A 80 -10.26 13.10 21.33
CA ARG A 80 -10.11 13.53 19.94
C ARG A 80 -11.40 14.26 19.53
N LYS A 81 -11.27 15.34 18.76
CA LYS A 81 -12.44 16.10 18.25
C LYS A 81 -13.31 15.25 17.32
N HIS A 82 -12.69 14.34 16.57
CA HIS A 82 -13.38 13.45 15.64
C HIS A 82 -12.93 12.01 15.81
N CYS A 83 -13.89 11.08 15.69
CA CYS A 83 -13.63 9.66 15.56
C CYS A 83 -13.65 9.30 14.07
N PHE A 84 -12.54 8.78 13.55
CA PHE A 84 -12.46 8.28 12.16
C PHE A 84 -13.01 6.85 12.04
N ALA A 85 -13.44 6.24 13.14
CA ALA A 85 -14.13 4.96 13.07
C ALA A 85 -15.52 5.19 12.47
N ARG A 86 -15.91 4.29 11.56
CA ARG A 86 -17.26 4.26 11.03
C ARG A 86 -18.26 3.99 12.15
N THR A 87 -19.36 4.73 12.19
CA THR A 87 -20.49 4.45 13.09
C THR A 87 -21.20 3.17 12.66
N THR A 88 -21.48 2.30 13.63
CA THR A 88 -22.28 1.09 13.45
C THR A 88 -23.69 1.45 12.97
N LEU A 89 -24.13 0.81 11.88
CA LEU A 89 -25.47 1.03 11.32
C LEU A 89 -26.49 0.03 11.89
N PRO A 90 -27.81 0.29 11.84
CA PRO A 90 -28.80 -0.74 12.10
C PRO A 90 -28.64 -1.88 11.09
N ALA A 91 -28.59 -3.13 11.56
CA ALA A 91 -28.34 -4.29 10.71
C ALA A 91 -29.63 -4.74 10.01
N THR A 92 -29.58 -4.96 8.70
CA THR A 92 -30.69 -5.55 7.92
C THR A 92 -30.93 -7.01 8.27
N GLN A 93 -29.86 -7.76 8.54
CA GLN A 93 -29.90 -9.16 8.95
C GLN A 93 -28.77 -9.43 9.94
N VAL A 94 -29.05 -10.26 10.95
CA VAL A 94 -28.05 -10.72 11.92
C VAL A 94 -27.85 -12.21 11.71
N VAL A 95 -26.63 -12.60 11.36
CA VAL A 95 -26.25 -14.01 11.23
C VAL A 95 -25.27 -14.36 12.33
N LEU A 96 -25.69 -15.24 13.24
CA LEU A 96 -24.83 -15.72 14.32
C LEU A 96 -23.82 -16.73 13.77
N ARG A 97 -22.54 -16.51 14.08
CA ARG A 97 -21.44 -17.43 13.76
C ARG A 97 -20.92 -18.01 15.08
N ALA A 98 -21.45 -19.16 15.46
CA ALA A 98 -21.03 -19.93 16.62
C ALA A 98 -20.32 -21.21 16.17
N VAL A 99 -19.49 -21.76 17.06
CA VAL A 99 -18.90 -23.10 16.88
C VAL A 99 -19.77 -24.06 17.68
N ASP A 100 -20.48 -24.96 17.00
CA ASP A 100 -21.44 -25.87 17.65
C ASP A 100 -20.76 -27.10 18.26
N GLN A 101 -19.63 -27.52 17.68
CA GLN A 101 -18.87 -28.70 18.11
C GLN A 101 -17.41 -28.33 18.40
N ARG A 102 -16.86 -28.92 19.45
CA ARG A 102 -15.44 -28.75 19.76
C ARG A 102 -14.57 -29.35 18.64
N PRO A 103 -13.65 -28.59 18.01
CA PRO A 103 -12.83 -29.09 16.90
C PRO A 103 -11.99 -30.34 17.24
N ASP A 104 -11.57 -30.48 18.51
CA ASP A 104 -10.63 -31.54 18.91
C ASP A 104 -11.30 -32.87 19.28
N CYS A 105 -12.56 -32.86 19.72
CA CYS A 105 -13.23 -34.09 20.18
C CYS A 105 -14.71 -34.21 19.75
N GLY A 106 -15.21 -33.28 18.94
CA GLY A 106 -16.56 -33.31 18.38
C GLY A 106 -17.70 -33.11 19.38
N ARG A 107 -17.42 -32.88 20.66
CA ARG A 107 -18.45 -32.69 21.68
C ARG A 107 -19.23 -31.40 21.41
N ASN A 108 -20.57 -31.48 21.46
CA ASN A 108 -21.44 -30.31 21.32
C ASN A 108 -21.16 -29.31 22.45
N LEU A 109 -20.99 -28.05 22.05
CA LEU A 109 -20.84 -26.92 22.96
C LEU A 109 -22.22 -26.39 23.34
N VAL A 110 -22.38 -26.00 24.61
CA VAL A 110 -23.62 -25.43 25.15
C VAL A 110 -23.34 -24.05 25.74
N GLY A 111 -24.28 -23.13 25.53
CA GLY A 111 -24.16 -21.74 25.96
C GLY A 111 -23.24 -20.90 25.06
N GLY A 112 -22.84 -19.73 25.57
CA GLY A 112 -21.99 -18.77 24.86
C GLY A 112 -22.35 -17.33 25.19
N HIS A 113 -21.41 -16.40 24.96
CA HIS A 113 -21.64 -14.96 25.01
C HIS A 113 -21.07 -14.30 23.75
N GLU A 114 -21.59 -13.12 23.41
CA GLU A 114 -21.09 -12.35 22.28
C GLU A 114 -19.66 -11.85 22.57
N LYS A 115 -18.66 -12.46 21.92
CA LYS A 115 -17.24 -12.09 22.10
C LYS A 115 -16.88 -10.80 21.35
N TRP A 116 -17.39 -10.63 20.13
CA TRP A 116 -17.21 -9.43 19.31
C TRP A 116 -18.26 -9.40 18.19
N ARG A 117 -18.53 -8.20 17.67
CA ARG A 117 -19.46 -7.93 16.56
C ARG A 117 -18.75 -7.28 15.40
N HIS A 118 -19.01 -7.75 14.18
CA HIS A 118 -18.50 -7.14 12.95
C HIS A 118 -19.61 -7.04 11.91
N GLN A 119 -19.68 -5.90 11.22
CA GLN A 119 -20.65 -5.65 10.15
C GLN A 119 -19.96 -5.71 8.79
N VAL A 120 -20.41 -6.62 7.94
CA VAL A 120 -20.02 -6.67 6.53
C VAL A 120 -21.14 -6.00 5.71
N ILE A 121 -20.80 -4.98 4.93
CA ILE A 121 -21.69 -4.40 3.92
C ILE A 121 -21.17 -4.87 2.57
N GLU A 122 -21.89 -5.78 1.94
CA GLU A 122 -21.62 -6.20 0.57
C GLU A 122 -22.28 -5.19 -0.37
N LEU A 123 -21.47 -4.51 -1.19
CA LEU A 123 -21.98 -3.70 -2.28
C LEU A 123 -22.37 -4.64 -3.43
N PRO A 124 -23.60 -4.59 -3.95
CA PRO A 124 -24.00 -5.43 -5.08
C PRO A 124 -23.17 -5.08 -6.32
N GLN A 125 -22.95 -6.07 -7.19
CA GLN A 125 -22.33 -5.83 -8.49
C GLN A 125 -23.33 -5.05 -9.38
N ILE A 126 -23.14 -3.75 -9.49
CA ILE A 126 -23.96 -2.89 -10.36
C ILE A 126 -23.46 -3.04 -11.80
N ARG A 127 -24.32 -3.49 -12.71
CA ARG A 127 -24.04 -3.44 -14.16
C ARG A 127 -24.17 -1.99 -14.63
N VAL A 128 -23.08 -1.40 -15.10
CA VAL A 128 -23.07 -0.03 -15.61
C VAL A 128 -23.67 0.00 -17.02
N LYS A 129 -24.70 0.81 -17.23
CA LYS A 129 -25.20 1.15 -18.57
C LYS A 129 -24.56 2.47 -18.99
N VAL A 130 -23.58 2.41 -19.87
CA VAL A 130 -22.99 3.61 -20.50
C VAL A 130 -23.89 4.04 -21.66
N THR A 131 -24.30 5.31 -21.67
CA THR A 131 -25.12 5.87 -22.76
C THR A 131 -24.35 7.04 -23.37
N ASP A 132 -23.92 6.87 -24.62
CA ASP A 132 -23.24 7.93 -25.36
C ASP A 132 -24.26 8.85 -26.02
N HIS A 133 -24.32 10.10 -25.57
CA HIS A 133 -25.19 11.12 -26.15
C HIS A 133 -24.46 11.82 -27.31
N VAL A 134 -24.70 11.36 -28.54
CA VAL A 134 -24.08 11.93 -29.75
C VAL A 134 -24.98 13.01 -30.34
N PHE A 135 -24.51 14.27 -30.30
CA PHE A 135 -25.21 15.41 -30.91
C PHE A 135 -24.84 15.54 -32.39
N VAL A 136 -25.83 15.42 -33.27
CA VAL A 136 -25.64 15.50 -34.73
C VAL A 136 -26.15 16.83 -35.26
N GLU A 137 -25.26 17.65 -35.83
CA GLU A 137 -25.64 18.85 -36.58
C GLU A 137 -26.22 18.45 -37.94
N ARG A 138 -27.39 18.99 -38.30
CA ARG A 138 -28.01 18.79 -39.61
C ARG A 138 -28.19 20.11 -40.34
N ARG A 139 -28.23 20.05 -41.68
CA ARG A 139 -28.47 21.21 -42.54
C ARG A 139 -29.86 21.11 -43.18
N CYS A 140 -30.61 22.20 -43.16
CA CYS A 140 -31.88 22.27 -43.89
C CYS A 140 -31.62 22.27 -45.41
N GLY A 141 -32.30 21.39 -46.15
CA GLY A 141 -32.16 21.31 -47.62
C GLY A 141 -32.66 22.56 -48.35
N VAL A 142 -33.57 23.33 -47.75
CA VAL A 142 -34.17 24.52 -48.35
C VAL A 142 -33.39 25.78 -48.01
N CYS A 143 -33.28 26.12 -46.71
CA CYS A 143 -32.64 27.37 -46.28
C CYS A 143 -31.15 27.24 -45.97
N ARG A 144 -30.57 26.03 -46.07
CA ARG A 144 -29.14 25.74 -45.84
C ARG A 144 -28.61 26.08 -44.44
N LYS A 145 -29.45 26.50 -43.50
CA LYS A 145 -29.08 26.74 -42.09
C LYS A 145 -28.79 25.43 -41.37
N LYS A 146 -27.91 25.51 -40.38
CA LYS A 146 -27.49 24.40 -39.51
C LYS A 146 -28.35 24.38 -38.26
N PHE A 147 -28.70 23.19 -37.80
CA PHE A 147 -29.49 22.94 -36.61
C PHE A 147 -28.85 21.83 -35.80
N THR A 148 -28.60 22.11 -34.52
CA THR A 148 -28.06 21.17 -33.55
C THR A 148 -29.07 21.03 -32.41
N PRO A 149 -29.32 19.81 -31.91
CA PRO A 149 -30.20 19.61 -30.75
C PRO A 149 -29.67 20.36 -29.52
N ASP A 150 -30.59 20.83 -28.68
CA ASP A 150 -30.21 21.49 -27.43
C ASP A 150 -29.60 20.47 -26.44
N PRO A 151 -28.49 20.79 -25.76
CA PRO A 151 -27.87 19.90 -24.78
C PRO A 151 -28.80 19.48 -23.62
N SER A 152 -29.85 20.25 -23.33
CA SER A 152 -30.87 19.90 -22.33
C SER A 152 -31.59 18.60 -22.63
N VAL A 153 -31.62 18.11 -23.88
CA VAL A 153 -32.25 16.82 -24.24
C VAL A 153 -31.62 15.64 -23.49
N VAL A 154 -30.36 15.76 -23.07
CA VAL A 154 -29.67 14.74 -22.26
C VAL A 154 -30.14 14.75 -20.81
N LEU A 155 -30.55 15.91 -20.31
CA LEU A 155 -31.14 16.02 -18.98
C LEU A 155 -32.63 15.69 -19.09
N GLY A 156 -33.11 14.77 -18.26
CA GLY A 156 -34.55 14.52 -18.18
C GLY A 156 -35.27 15.84 -17.82
N LYS A 157 -36.49 16.06 -18.34
CA LYS A 157 -37.27 17.28 -18.03
C LYS A 157 -37.50 17.51 -16.54
N GLU A 158 -37.44 16.45 -15.75
CA GLU A 158 -37.60 16.45 -14.28
C GLU A 158 -36.26 16.31 -13.55
N PHE A 159 -35.13 16.54 -14.22
CA PHE A 159 -33.83 16.49 -13.57
C PHE A 159 -33.66 17.65 -12.58
N ASP A 160 -33.75 17.33 -11.29
CA ASP A 160 -33.54 18.26 -10.16
C ASP A 160 -32.29 17.89 -9.33
N GLY A 161 -31.31 17.26 -9.99
CA GLY A 161 -30.11 16.74 -9.35
C GLY A 161 -28.91 17.69 -9.36
N ALA A 162 -27.84 17.30 -8.67
CA ALA A 162 -26.54 17.93 -8.86
C ALA A 162 -25.93 17.46 -10.20
N LEU A 163 -25.75 18.38 -11.14
CA LEU A 163 -25.10 18.09 -12.43
C LEU A 163 -23.59 18.02 -12.23
N VAL A 164 -23.00 16.87 -12.53
CA VAL A 164 -21.54 16.72 -12.53
C VAL A 164 -21.02 17.03 -13.93
N ALA A 165 -20.23 18.09 -14.08
CA ALA A 165 -19.72 18.54 -15.37
C ALA A 165 -18.25 18.99 -15.31
N ASP A 166 -17.54 18.82 -16.41
CA ASP A 166 -16.12 19.12 -16.63
C ASP A 166 -15.87 20.54 -17.17
N PHE A 167 -16.68 21.51 -16.75
CA PHE A 167 -16.71 22.88 -17.30
C PHE A 167 -17.13 22.96 -18.79
N TYR A 168 -17.62 21.87 -19.39
CA TYR A 168 -18.14 21.92 -20.75
C TYR A 168 -19.29 22.92 -20.90
N GLY A 169 -19.06 23.94 -21.75
CA GLY A 169 -19.94 25.11 -21.86
C GLY A 169 -21.35 24.80 -22.33
N ALA A 170 -21.57 23.64 -22.96
CA ALA A 170 -22.89 23.19 -23.36
C ALA A 170 -23.86 23.04 -22.18
N TYR A 171 -23.37 22.89 -20.95
CA TYR A 171 -24.19 22.80 -19.73
C TYR A 171 -24.35 24.13 -18.99
N ASN A 172 -23.95 25.25 -19.59
CA ASN A 172 -24.09 26.56 -18.94
C ASN A 172 -25.56 26.96 -18.75
N PHE A 173 -26.48 26.49 -19.59
CA PHE A 173 -27.92 26.72 -19.46
C PHE A 173 -28.53 26.17 -18.16
N TYR A 174 -27.90 25.18 -17.52
CA TYR A 174 -28.45 24.56 -16.31
C TYR A 174 -28.25 25.47 -15.08
N GLU A 175 -29.31 25.96 -14.45
CA GLU A 175 -29.20 26.89 -13.31
C GLU A 175 -29.10 26.20 -11.94
N GLY A 176 -29.30 24.89 -11.88
CA GLY A 176 -29.22 24.11 -10.63
C GLY A 176 -27.80 23.87 -10.12
N ILE A 177 -27.69 23.00 -9.11
CA ILE A 177 -26.40 22.67 -8.47
C ILE A 177 -25.46 22.01 -9.48
N LYS A 178 -24.26 22.58 -9.68
CA LYS A 178 -23.21 22.01 -10.52
C LYS A 178 -22.01 21.59 -9.68
N GLN A 179 -21.70 20.30 -9.69
CA GLN A 179 -20.43 19.80 -9.18
C GLN A 179 -19.41 19.79 -10.32
N ARG A 180 -18.35 20.59 -10.18
CA ARG A 180 -17.27 20.65 -11.15
C ARG A 180 -16.03 19.93 -10.66
N PHE A 181 -15.39 19.18 -11.55
CA PHE A 181 -14.18 18.44 -11.21
C PHE A 181 -12.97 19.38 -11.10
N TRP A 182 -12.31 19.36 -9.94
CA TRP A 182 -11.10 20.15 -9.65
C TRP A 182 -9.96 19.91 -10.64
N VAL A 183 -9.86 18.70 -11.19
CA VAL A 183 -8.82 18.34 -12.17
C VAL A 183 -8.95 19.20 -13.44
N HIS A 184 -10.18 19.45 -13.92
CA HIS A 184 -10.41 20.29 -15.10
C HIS A 184 -10.09 21.75 -14.79
N LEU A 185 -10.54 22.25 -13.63
CA LEU A 185 -10.19 23.60 -13.18
C LEU A 185 -8.67 23.81 -13.10
N ALA A 186 -7.93 22.85 -12.54
CA ALA A 186 -6.47 22.93 -12.43
C ALA A 186 -5.79 22.95 -13.81
N ARG A 187 -6.31 22.18 -14.78
CA ARG A 187 -5.80 22.20 -16.17
C ARG A 187 -6.10 23.54 -16.85
N ASP A 188 -7.31 24.05 -16.70
CA ASP A 188 -7.70 25.34 -17.28
C ASP A 188 -6.89 26.49 -16.70
N LEU A 189 -6.64 26.48 -15.39
CA LEU A 189 -5.76 27.46 -14.72
C LEU A 189 -4.33 27.39 -15.25
N ARG A 190 -3.77 26.19 -15.46
CA ARG A 190 -2.42 26.06 -16.05
C ARG A 190 -2.38 26.61 -17.48
N ALA A 191 -3.35 26.25 -18.30
CA ALA A 191 -3.45 26.76 -19.68
C ALA A 191 -3.62 28.29 -19.71
N LEU A 192 -4.31 28.87 -18.72
CA LEU A 192 -4.45 30.32 -18.58
C LEU A 192 -3.12 30.98 -18.23
N VAL A 193 -2.35 30.42 -17.29
CA VAL A 193 -1.01 30.90 -16.91
C VAL A 193 -0.03 30.79 -18.08
N GLU A 194 -0.06 29.69 -18.83
CA GLU A 194 0.78 29.51 -20.03
C GLU A 194 0.47 30.55 -21.11
N LYS A 195 -0.81 30.89 -21.31
CA LYS A 195 -1.24 31.91 -22.28
C LYS A 195 -0.95 33.34 -21.84
N ASN A 196 -0.79 33.57 -20.55
CA ASN A 196 -0.60 34.90 -19.98
C ASN A 196 0.59 34.89 -19.00
N PRO A 197 1.83 34.75 -19.50
CA PRO A 197 3.02 34.65 -18.66
C PRO A 197 3.26 35.91 -17.81
N ASP A 198 2.70 37.04 -18.23
CA ASP A 198 2.87 38.35 -17.58
C ASP A 198 1.88 38.59 -16.43
N LEU A 199 0.95 37.66 -16.17
CA LEU A 199 0.02 37.79 -15.05
C LEU A 199 0.79 37.76 -13.72
N PRO A 200 0.48 38.67 -12.78
CA PRO A 200 1.07 38.63 -11.45
C PRO A 200 0.75 37.28 -10.81
N LYS A 201 1.76 36.63 -10.22
CA LYS A 201 1.57 35.35 -9.51
C LYS A 201 0.51 35.54 -8.43
N LEU A 202 -0.69 35.00 -8.67
CA LEU A 202 -1.73 34.89 -7.67
C LEU A 202 -1.21 33.95 -6.58
N ALA A 203 -1.07 34.49 -5.37
CA ALA A 203 -0.47 33.94 -4.15
C ALA A 203 -0.27 32.40 -4.09
N GLN A 204 0.98 32.01 -3.77
CA GLN A 204 1.40 30.64 -3.42
C GLN A 204 0.82 30.19 -2.07
#